data_AF-A0A5C7YJZ4-F1
#
_entry.id   AF-A0A5C7YJZ4-F1
#
_cell.length_a   1.000
_cell.length_b   1.000
_cell.length_c   1.000
_cell.angle_alpha   90.00
_cell.angle_beta   90.00
_cell.angle_gamma   90.00
#
_symmetry.space_group_name_H-M   'P 1'
#
loop_
_entity.id
_entity.type
_entity.pdbx_description
1 polymer ?
#
loop_
_entity_poly.entity_id
_entity_poly.type
_entity_poly.pdbx_seq_one_letter_code
_entity_poly.pdbx_strand_id
1 'polypeptide(L)'
;MKTSTRLALVAALSLAGLAAQAQTLLNASYDVAREFYKDYNAVFVAHYKKTTGKDVKIDQAHGGSSAQARAVNDGLDADVVTMNTTTDVEFLAGTGVVAKDWAKRCPNNASPTTST
;
A
#
# COMPACT_ATOMS: atom_id res chain seq x y z
N MET A 1 -50.92 -42.53 -21.22
CA MET A 1 -51.03 -41.11 -20.84
C MET A 1 -50.60 -40.96 -19.39
N LYS A 2 -49.62 -40.08 -19.12
CA LYS A 2 -49.35 -39.34 -17.85
C LYS A 2 -48.90 -40.18 -16.64
N THR A 3 -47.85 -39.88 -15.88
CA THR A 3 -46.89 -38.76 -15.82
C THR A 3 -45.76 -39.19 -14.86
N SER A 4 -44.50 -38.90 -15.21
CA SER A 4 -43.31 -39.13 -14.37
C SER A 4 -43.18 -38.06 -13.28
N THR A 5 -42.90 -38.47 -12.04
CA THR A 5 -42.54 -37.54 -10.95
C THR A 5 -41.03 -37.59 -10.72
N ARG A 6 -40.31 -36.56 -11.19
CA ARG A 6 -38.91 -36.31 -10.86
C ARG A 6 -38.86 -35.57 -9.52
N LEU A 7 -38.23 -36.16 -8.51
CA LEU A 7 -37.92 -35.48 -7.25
C LEU A 7 -36.65 -34.64 -7.46
N ALA A 8 -36.73 -33.35 -7.18
CA ALA A 8 -35.64 -32.39 -7.36
C ALA A 8 -35.32 -31.68 -6.04
N LEU A 9 -34.03 -31.34 -5.88
CA LEU A 9 -33.40 -30.34 -4.99
C LEU A 9 -33.44 -30.64 -3.48
N VAL A 10 -32.37 -30.43 -2.71
CA VAL A 10 -31.58 -29.19 -2.60
C VAL A 10 -30.09 -29.51 -2.32
N ALA A 11 -29.19 -29.04 -3.18
CA ALA A 11 -27.77 -28.90 -2.85
C ALA A 11 -27.57 -27.56 -2.15
N ALA A 12 -27.34 -27.57 -0.84
CA ALA A 12 -26.94 -26.39 -0.10
C ALA A 12 -25.50 -26.03 -0.51
N LEU A 13 -25.37 -25.11 -1.46
CA LEU A 13 -24.08 -24.52 -1.82
C LEU A 13 -23.66 -23.61 -0.67
N SER A 14 -22.81 -24.13 0.21
CA SER A 14 -22.11 -23.35 1.23
C SER A 14 -21.25 -22.29 0.55
N LEU A 15 -21.76 -21.06 0.45
CA LEU A 15 -20.94 -19.86 0.23
C LEU A 15 -20.08 -19.64 1.48
N ALA A 16 -19.03 -20.44 1.65
CA ALA A 16 -17.88 -20.00 2.43
C ALA A 16 -17.27 -18.83 1.64
N GLY A 17 -17.60 -17.60 2.05
CA GLY A 17 -16.97 -16.41 1.49
C GLY A 17 -15.46 -16.58 1.58
N LEU A 18 -14.78 -16.57 0.44
CA LEU A 18 -13.33 -16.41 0.41
C LEU A 18 -13.05 -15.09 1.13
N ALA A 19 -12.59 -15.16 2.38
CA ALA A 19 -12.03 -14.01 3.06
C ALA A 19 -10.81 -13.60 2.23
N ALA A 20 -10.96 -12.56 1.41
CA ALA A 20 -9.85 -12.00 0.66
C ALA A 20 -8.80 -11.55 1.68
N GLN A 21 -7.60 -12.14 1.63
CA GLN A 21 -6.54 -11.74 2.53
C GLN A 21 -6.20 -10.26 2.26
N ALA A 22 -6.11 -9.47 3.34
CA ALA A 22 -5.77 -8.07 3.23
C ALA A 22 -4.39 -7.92 2.58
N GLN A 23 -4.29 -7.12 1.52
CA GLN A 23 -3.00 -6.80 0.91
C GLN A 23 -2.18 -6.02 1.95
N THR A 24 -0.96 -6.48 2.21
CA THR A 24 -0.03 -5.75 3.09
C THR A 24 0.88 -4.89 2.23
N LEU A 25 1.03 -3.62 2.60
CA LEU A 25 1.93 -2.67 1.99
C LEU A 25 2.99 -2.24 3.00
N LEU A 26 4.24 -2.09 2.58
CA LEU A 26 5.31 -1.50 3.38
C LEU A 26 5.60 -0.06 2.93
N ASN A 27 5.47 0.89 3.86
CA ASN A 27 5.99 2.25 3.70
C ASN A 27 7.36 2.39 4.39
N ALA A 28 8.43 2.54 3.61
CA ALA A 28 9.74 2.92 4.12
C ALA A 28 9.85 4.45 4.20
N SER A 29 10.01 4.96 5.43
CA SER A 29 9.91 6.38 5.75
C SER A 29 11.02 6.87 6.70
N TYR A 30 11.10 8.17 6.92
CA TYR A 30 12.09 8.79 7.81
C TYR A 30 11.57 8.93 9.25
N ASP A 31 12.47 8.91 10.24
CA ASP A 31 12.13 8.81 11.66
C ASP A 31 11.09 9.82 12.18
N VAL A 32 11.17 11.07 11.72
CA VAL A 32 10.27 12.15 12.18
C VAL A 32 8.82 11.92 11.72
N ALA A 33 8.59 11.18 10.64
CA ALA A 33 7.25 10.91 10.12
C ALA A 33 6.51 9.75 10.83
N ARG A 34 7.13 9.11 11.83
CA ARG A 34 6.60 7.91 12.49
C ARG A 34 5.18 8.07 13.02
N GLU A 35 4.98 9.06 13.89
CA GLU A 35 3.67 9.29 14.50
C GLU A 35 2.66 9.81 13.48
N PHE A 36 3.10 10.62 12.51
CA PHE A 36 2.24 11.07 11.41
C PHE A 36 1.66 9.88 10.64
N TYR A 37 2.51 8.94 10.19
CA TYR A 37 2.01 7.80 9.42
C TYR A 37 1.25 6.78 10.28
N LYS A 38 1.56 6.66 11.57
CA LYS A 38 0.73 5.84 12.48
C LYS A 38 -0.72 6.33 12.49
N ASP A 39 -0.93 7.64 12.59
CA ASP A 39 -2.28 8.23 12.58
C ASP A 39 -2.90 8.23 11.17
N TYR A 40 -2.13 8.64 10.16
CA TYR A 40 -2.60 8.71 8.78
C TYR A 40 -2.98 7.32 8.23
N ASN A 41 -2.19 6.29 8.51
CA ASN A 41 -2.46 4.93 8.04
C ASN A 41 -3.78 4.39 8.59
N ALA A 42 -4.12 4.67 9.85
CA ALA A 42 -5.40 4.26 10.42
C ALA A 42 -6.58 4.86 9.65
N VAL A 43 -6.49 6.15 9.31
CA VAL A 43 -7.51 6.84 8.52
C VAL A 43 -7.55 6.33 7.08
N PHE A 44 -6.39 6.11 6.45
CA PHE A 44 -6.30 5.61 5.08
C PHE A 44 -6.89 4.20 4.96
N VAL A 45 -6.56 3.27 5.86
CA VAL A 45 -7.08 1.89 5.85
C VAL A 45 -8.61 1.89 5.94
N ALA A 46 -9.17 2.68 6.87
CA ALA A 46 -10.62 2.81 7.01
C ALA A 46 -11.27 3.42 5.77
N HIS A 47 -10.66 4.47 5.21
CA HIS A 47 -11.13 5.11 3.99
C HIS A 47 -11.09 4.17 2.79
N TYR A 48 -9.98 3.45 2.59
CA TYR A 48 -9.78 2.53 1.48
C TYR A 48 -10.79 1.38 1.50
N LYS A 49 -11.06 0.79 2.67
CA LYS A 49 -12.12 -0.21 2.81
C LYS A 49 -13.50 0.35 2.49
N LYS A 50 -13.80 1.56 2.97
CA LYS A 50 -15.08 2.22 2.71
C LYS A 50 -15.30 2.53 1.22
N THR A 51 -14.26 2.95 0.50
CA THR A 51 -14.39 3.39 -0.90
C THR A 51 -14.20 2.26 -1.91
N THR A 52 -13.37 1.26 -1.60
CA THR A 52 -13.03 0.18 -2.54
C THR A 52 -13.64 -1.18 -2.16
N GLY A 53 -14.07 -1.35 -0.91
CA GLY A 53 -14.51 -2.64 -0.36
C GLY A 53 -13.36 -3.61 -0.05
N LYS A 54 -12.10 -3.22 -0.27
CA LYS A 54 -10.92 -4.06 -0.06
C LYS A 54 -10.26 -3.78 1.29
N ASP A 55 -9.80 -4.84 1.94
CA ASP A 55 -8.95 -4.74 3.12
C ASP A 55 -7.49 -4.51 2.71
N VAL A 56 -6.80 -3.61 3.42
CA VAL A 56 -5.37 -3.33 3.27
C VAL A 56 -4.74 -3.18 4.65
N LYS A 57 -3.52 -3.66 4.82
CA LYS A 57 -2.67 -3.46 5.99
C LYS A 57 -1.48 -2.60 5.55
N ILE A 58 -1.07 -1.63 6.38
CA ILE A 58 0.13 -0.84 6.12
C ILE A 58 1.12 -1.08 7.24
N ASP A 59 2.24 -1.71 6.91
CA ASP A 59 3.42 -1.80 7.74
C ASP A 59 4.36 -0.63 7.45
N GLN A 60 5.21 -0.30 8.43
CA GLN A 60 6.07 0.88 8.37
C GLN A 60 7.50 0.55 8.79
N ALA A 61 8.48 1.00 8.02
CA ALA A 61 9.89 1.01 8.40
C ALA A 61 10.35 2.46 8.58
N HIS A 62 11.06 2.75 9.67
CA HIS A 62 11.55 4.10 9.97
C HIS A 62 13.01 4.08 10.39
N GLY A 63 13.75 5.10 9.95
CA GLY A 63 15.13 5.37 10.32
C GLY A 63 15.60 6.69 9.71
N GLY A 64 16.91 6.92 9.68
CA GLY A 64 17.45 8.04 8.89
C GLY A 64 17.06 7.92 7.41
N SER A 65 16.60 9.02 6.79
CA SER A 65 16.03 9.05 5.43
C SER A 65 16.95 8.36 4.40
N SER A 66 18.21 8.76 4.32
CA SER A 66 19.17 8.14 3.40
C SER A 66 19.52 6.68 3.75
N ALA A 67 19.41 6.28 5.02
CA ALA A 67 19.60 4.89 5.41
C ALA A 67 18.43 4.02 4.94
N GLN A 68 17.19 4.54 4.98
CA GLN A 68 16.01 3.86 4.46
C GLN A 68 16.05 3.75 2.94
N ALA A 69 16.46 4.82 2.23
CA ALA A 69 16.66 4.76 0.78
C ALA A 69 17.72 3.71 0.39
N ARG A 70 18.84 3.61 1.13
CA ARG A 70 19.81 2.53 0.91
C ARG A 70 19.24 1.16 1.21
N ALA A 71 18.52 0.98 2.32
CA ALA A 71 17.90 -0.30 2.65
C ALA A 71 16.95 -0.79 1.54
N VAL A 72 16.14 0.12 0.98
CA VAL A 72 15.26 -0.17 -0.16
C VAL A 72 16.07 -0.54 -1.41
N ASN A 73 17.12 0.21 -1.70
CA ASN A 73 18.04 -0.13 -2.79
C ASN A 73 18.70 -1.51 -2.62
N ASP A 74 18.98 -1.90 -1.38
CA ASP A 74 19.66 -3.14 -1.03
C ASP A 74 18.68 -4.33 -0.87
N GLY A 75 17.39 -4.13 -1.13
CA GLY A 75 16.40 -5.21 -1.22
C GLY A 75 15.32 -5.22 -0.13
N LEU A 76 15.19 -4.16 0.68
CA LEU A 76 13.98 -3.98 1.48
C LEU A 76 12.79 -3.75 0.54
N ASP A 77 11.87 -4.69 0.52
CA ASP A 77 10.71 -4.73 -0.39
C ASP A 77 9.62 -3.74 0.02
N ALA A 78 9.91 -2.45 -0.14
CA ALA A 78 8.98 -1.36 0.14
C ALA A 78 8.10 -1.05 -1.07
N ASP A 79 6.78 -1.11 -0.88
CA ASP A 79 5.82 -0.70 -1.90
C ASP A 79 5.81 0.81 -2.14
N VAL A 80 6.06 1.58 -1.07
CA VAL A 80 6.09 3.04 -1.11
C VAL A 80 7.28 3.54 -0.30
N VAL A 81 7.96 4.55 -0.84
CA VAL A 81 8.97 5.33 -0.12
C VAL A 81 8.43 6.73 0.17
N THR A 82 8.59 7.20 1.40
CA THR A 82 8.20 8.55 1.82
C THR A 82 9.39 9.20 2.51
N MET A 83 10.20 9.92 1.75
CA MET A 83 11.53 10.38 2.17
C MET A 83 11.51 11.83 2.64
N ASN A 84 12.47 12.19 3.50
CA ASN A 84 12.61 13.55 4.01
C ASN A 84 13.17 14.52 2.95
N THR A 85 13.95 14.02 2.00
CA THR A 85 14.61 14.82 0.98
C THR A 85 14.38 14.25 -0.42
N THR A 86 14.40 15.12 -1.43
CA THR A 86 14.30 14.70 -2.84
C THR A 86 15.52 13.90 -3.27
N THR A 87 16.70 14.22 -2.75
CA THR A 87 17.98 13.54 -3.07
C THR A 87 17.92 12.04 -2.78
N ASP A 88 17.22 11.62 -1.73
CA ASP A 88 17.05 10.20 -1.41
C ASP A 88 16.18 9.47 -2.45
N VAL A 89 15.16 10.14 -2.99
CA VAL A 89 14.30 9.60 -4.07
C VAL A 89 15.03 9.64 -5.41
N GLU A 90 15.82 10.68 -5.67
CA GLU A 90 16.68 10.79 -6.85
C GLU A 90 17.72 9.67 -6.89
N PHE A 91 18.31 9.33 -5.74
CA PHE A 91 19.20 8.18 -5.62
C PHE A 91 18.52 6.88 -6.05
N LEU A 92 17.33 6.58 -5.51
CA LEU A 92 16.54 5.40 -5.88
C LEU A 92 16.14 5.40 -7.36
N ALA A 93 15.86 6.58 -7.93
CA ALA A 93 15.58 6.71 -9.35
C ALA A 93 16.81 6.49 -10.22
N GLY A 94 17.99 6.91 -9.74
CA GLY A 94 19.28 6.68 -10.39
C GLY A 94 19.67 5.20 -10.43
N THR A 95 19.29 4.42 -9.43
CA THR A 95 19.52 2.96 -9.38
C THR A 95 18.40 2.15 -10.03
N GLY A 96 17.31 2.81 -10.45
CA GLY A 96 16.20 2.19 -11.19
C GLY A 96 15.14 1.53 -10.31
N VAL A 97 15.24 1.67 -8.99
CA VAL A 97 14.20 1.19 -8.04
C VAL A 97 12.94 2.04 -8.16
N VAL A 98 13.10 3.33 -8.40
CA VAL A 98 12.00 4.27 -8.65
C VAL A 98 12.07 4.78 -10.10
N ALA A 99 10.92 5.12 -10.68
CA ALA A 99 10.88 5.68 -12.04
C ALA A 99 11.65 7.01 -12.13
N LYS A 100 12.38 7.24 -13.23
CA LYS A 100 13.19 8.45 -13.42
C LYS A 100 12.38 9.76 -13.42
N ASP A 101 11.11 9.68 -13.78
CA ASP A 101 10.18 10.81 -13.83
C ASP A 101 9.30 10.93 -12.58
N TRP A 102 9.67 10.27 -11.47
CA TRP A 102 8.89 10.19 -10.22
C TRP A 102 8.32 11.53 -9.76
N ALA A 103 9.09 12.61 -9.82
CA ALA A 103 8.68 13.92 -9.35
C ALA A 103 7.46 14.46 -10.09
N LYS A 104 7.21 14.01 -11.32
CA LYS A 104 6.07 14.44 -12.14
C LYS A 104 4.83 13.55 -11.99
N ARG A 105 4.95 12.41 -11.31
CA ARG A 105 3.87 11.42 -11.18
C ARG A 105 2.80 11.82 -10.16
N CYS A 106 3.13 12.77 -9.29
CA CYS A 106 2.23 13.36 -8.30
C CYS A 106 2.30 14.89 -8.35
N PRO A 107 1.25 15.61 -7.95
CA PRO A 107 1.27 17.07 -7.82
C PRO A 107 2.42 17.56 -6.93
N ASN A 108 2.78 18.84 -7.08
CA ASN A 108 3.75 19.53 -6.23
C ASN A 108 5.12 18.83 -6.17
N ASN A 109 5.62 18.35 -7.31
CA ASN A 109 6.89 17.61 -7.40
C ASN A 109 6.92 16.36 -6.50
N ALA A 110 5.77 15.67 -6.39
CA ALA A 110 5.56 14.56 -5.45
C ALA A 110 5.83 14.90 -3.97
N SER A 111 5.64 16.16 -3.60
CA SER A 111 5.81 16.68 -2.24
C SER A 111 4.46 17.17 -1.69
N PRO A 112 3.77 16.38 -0.84
CA PRO A 112 2.48 16.79 -0.28
C PRO A 112 2.61 17.84 0.83
N THR A 113 3.80 18.05 1.37
CA THR A 113 4.10 19.02 2.43
C THR A 113 5.40 19.74 2.10
N THR A 114 5.48 21.04 2.40
CA THR A 114 6.69 21.85 2.19
C THR A 114 6.97 22.68 3.44
N SER A 115 8.24 23.03 3.67
CA SER A 115 8.62 24.05 4.66
C SER A 115 8.72 25.40 3.96
N THR A 116 8.26 26.45 4.64
CA THR A 116 8.50 27.85 4.25
C THR A 116 9.89 28.31 4.65
#